data_AF-A0A8B6FSY2-F1
#
_entry.id   AF-A0A8B6FSY2-F1
#
_cell.length_a   1.000
_cell.length_b   1.000
_cell.length_c   1.000
_cell.angle_alpha   90.00
_cell.angle_beta   90.00
_cell.angle_gamma   90.00
#
_symmetry.space_group_name_H-M   'P 1'
#
loop_
_entity.id
_entity.type
_entity.pdbx_description
1 polymer ?
#
loop_
_entity_poly.entity_id
_entity_poly.type
_entity_poly.pdbx_seq_one_letter_code
_entity_poly.pdbx_strand_id
1 'polypeptide(L)'
;MFGRFVRVTSLWPDFAMLKPATFRRNNGKFDGKYVTSRKINLFPKIQDEEMQQDFVNECENSHVGDLQNDNQELDWRQGRRVVELGYLADQLKQCKNCSSPLFLHNCDEEKKCGLGSILYVVCQNCPYRNPIFTGKRHRPTENKKKGMQVWDINTKLSLAYVDAGMGPVQTVNFITALNLPTVSITTLKSREREIGKTLEEYAKWSCQKALEKEIALSKTCNVTGETTGKCVNFGLKYGDCRKCDRVDEKGDGHDCRINHQGSAKSMESELAVQMVKEIQKTGCEVSSITMDDDSTTIARLRKEVNAEIMKFSDRNHVRKKVSRDLS
;
A
#
# COMPACT_ATOMS: atom_id res chain seq x y z
N MET A 1 27.22 4.87 -52.91
CA MET A 1 26.41 4.18 -51.89
C MET A 1 26.88 4.64 -50.52
N PHE A 2 26.23 5.64 -49.92
CA PHE A 2 26.52 6.03 -48.53
C PHE A 2 25.67 5.16 -47.61
N GLY A 3 26.28 4.13 -47.00
CA GLY A 3 25.65 3.35 -45.95
C GLY A 3 25.26 4.28 -44.80
N ARG A 4 23.97 4.32 -44.45
CA ARG A 4 23.48 5.04 -43.27
C ARG A 4 23.89 4.22 -42.05
N PHE A 5 25.05 4.55 -41.48
CA PHE A 5 25.55 3.93 -40.27
C PHE A 5 24.78 4.46 -39.05
N VAL A 6 24.00 3.59 -38.39
CA VAL A 6 23.38 3.90 -37.10
C VAL A 6 24.28 3.31 -36.01
N ARG A 7 24.95 4.18 -35.26
CA ARG A 7 25.67 3.81 -34.03
C ARG A 7 24.70 3.93 -32.87
N VAL A 8 24.52 2.85 -32.12
CA VAL A 8 23.56 2.77 -31.00
C VAL A 8 24.29 3.08 -29.71
N THR A 9 23.84 4.10 -28.97
CA THR A 9 24.40 4.46 -27.66
C THR A 9 23.35 4.44 -26.57
N SER A 10 23.69 3.77 -25.45
CA SER A 10 22.92 3.55 -24.22
C SER A 10 21.75 2.56 -24.35
N LEU A 11 21.84 1.48 -23.59
CA LEU A 11 20.81 0.44 -23.46
C LEU A 11 20.00 0.59 -22.15
N TRP A 12 20.37 1.55 -21.28
CA TRP A 12 19.72 1.76 -19.99
C TRP A 12 19.89 3.21 -19.52
N PRO A 13 18.84 4.05 -19.47
CA PRO A 13 18.85 5.20 -18.60
C PRO A 13 18.60 4.73 -17.16
N ASP A 14 19.30 5.32 -16.20
CA ASP A 14 18.91 5.27 -14.79
C ASP A 14 17.43 5.66 -14.69
N PHE A 15 16.60 4.72 -14.22
CA PHE A 15 15.13 4.79 -14.17
C PHE A 15 14.57 5.95 -13.30
N ALA A 16 15.45 6.75 -12.69
CA ALA A 16 15.11 7.80 -11.73
C ALA A 16 14.46 9.05 -12.35
N MET A 17 14.45 9.23 -13.67
CA MET A 17 13.99 10.48 -14.30
C MET A 17 12.69 10.42 -15.11
N LEU A 18 12.05 9.26 -15.28
CA LEU A 18 10.80 9.15 -16.04
C LEU A 18 9.63 8.82 -15.10
N LYS A 19 8.80 9.83 -14.80
CA LYS A 19 7.51 9.62 -14.15
C LYS A 19 6.62 8.81 -15.10
N PRO A 20 5.86 7.80 -14.61
CA PRO A 20 5.08 6.92 -15.47
C PRO A 20 3.99 7.72 -16.20
N ALA A 21 4.11 7.80 -17.53
CA ALA A 21 3.03 8.25 -18.38
C ALA A 21 2.15 7.04 -18.73
N THR A 22 0.84 7.13 -18.49
CA THR A 22 -0.10 6.10 -18.95
C THR A 22 -0.11 6.08 -20.49
N PHE A 23 0.46 5.03 -21.07
CA PHE A 23 0.56 4.85 -22.52
C PHE A 23 -0.72 4.18 -23.05
N ARG A 24 -1.63 4.97 -23.65
CA ARG A 24 -2.70 4.42 -24.49
C ARG A 24 -2.30 4.59 -25.96
N ARG A 25 -2.10 3.49 -26.69
CA ARG A 25 -2.00 3.52 -28.14
C ARG A 25 -3.40 3.61 -28.73
N ASN A 26 -3.72 4.72 -29.39
CA ASN A 26 -4.66 4.75 -30.50
C ASN A 26 -3.91 5.31 -31.71
N ASN A 27 -3.70 4.47 -32.73
CA ASN A 27 -3.36 4.85 -34.10
C ASN A 27 -2.31 5.97 -34.31
N GLY A 28 -1.11 5.79 -33.75
CA GLY A 28 0.09 6.44 -34.30
C GLY A 28 0.16 7.97 -34.26
N LYS A 29 -0.67 8.65 -33.45
CA LYS A 29 -0.50 10.08 -33.16
C LYS A 29 -0.16 10.28 -31.68
N PHE A 30 0.92 11.02 -31.44
CA PHE A 30 1.27 11.56 -30.13
C PHE A 30 0.20 12.59 -29.76
N ASP A 31 -0.73 12.23 -28.88
CA ASP A 31 -1.61 13.19 -28.22
C ASP A 31 -1.23 13.22 -26.74
N GLY A 32 -0.14 13.93 -26.47
CA GLY A 32 0.45 14.06 -25.15
C GLY A 32 -0.42 14.88 -24.22
N LYS A 33 -1.49 14.30 -23.68
CA LYS A 33 -2.01 14.77 -22.39
C LYS A 33 -1.13 14.17 -21.32
N TYR A 34 -0.18 14.96 -20.81
CA TYR A 34 0.47 14.68 -19.55
C TYR A 34 -0.59 14.23 -18.56
N VAL A 35 -0.39 13.08 -17.91
CA VAL A 35 -1.12 12.76 -16.70
C VAL A 35 -0.66 13.78 -15.67
N THR A 36 -1.33 14.93 -15.63
CA THR A 36 -1.38 15.69 -14.40
C THR A 36 -1.95 14.71 -13.40
N SER A 37 -1.24 14.52 -12.30
CA SER A 37 -1.72 13.81 -11.14
C SER A 37 -3.02 14.49 -10.70
N ARG A 38 -4.15 14.12 -11.29
CA ARG A 38 -5.44 14.34 -10.66
C ARG A 38 -5.39 13.45 -9.45
N LYS A 39 -5.17 14.08 -8.28
CA LYS A 39 -5.66 13.54 -7.03
C LYS A 39 -7.16 13.33 -7.24
N ILE A 40 -7.53 12.13 -7.69
CA ILE A 40 -8.88 11.65 -7.51
C ILE A 40 -8.94 11.41 -6.02
N ASN A 41 -9.36 12.43 -5.27
CA ASN A 41 -9.69 12.22 -3.88
C ASN A 41 -10.93 11.33 -3.91
N LEU A 42 -10.75 10.03 -3.68
CA LEU A 42 -11.86 9.10 -3.46
C LEU A 42 -12.66 9.48 -2.19
N PHE A 43 -12.12 10.42 -1.40
CA PHE A 43 -12.80 11.08 -0.30
C PHE A 43 -12.99 12.55 -0.67
N PRO A 44 -14.20 13.14 -0.52
CA PRO A 44 -14.36 14.58 -0.68
C PRO A 44 -13.32 15.30 0.19
N LYS A 45 -12.68 16.34 -0.35
CA LYS A 45 -11.88 17.26 0.46
C LYS A 45 -12.81 17.85 1.51
N ILE A 46 -12.78 17.29 2.72
CA ILE A 46 -13.29 17.97 3.89
C ILE A 46 -12.40 19.22 3.99
N GLN A 47 -13.02 20.40 3.90
CA GLN A 47 -12.31 21.66 3.96
C GLN A 47 -11.39 21.65 5.19
N ASP A 48 -10.15 22.07 4.99
CA ASP A 48 -9.11 22.23 6.01
C ASP A 48 -9.47 23.41 6.95
N GLU A 49 -10.67 23.41 7.50
CA GLU A 49 -11.06 24.29 8.61
C GLU A 49 -10.62 23.59 9.88
N GLU A 50 -9.48 24.06 10.40
CA GLU A 50 -8.90 23.75 11.70
C GLU A 50 -8.83 22.26 12.06
N MET A 51 -7.70 21.64 11.71
CA MET A 51 -7.26 20.37 12.29
C MET A 51 -6.88 20.57 13.77
N GLN A 52 -7.87 20.82 14.62
CA GLN A 52 -7.76 20.57 16.05
C GLN A 52 -7.84 19.04 16.20
N GLN A 53 -6.73 18.42 16.61
CA GLN A 53 -6.75 17.07 17.15
C GLN A 53 -7.52 17.12 18.47
N ASP A 54 -8.84 17.24 18.39
CA ASP A 54 -9.69 17.12 19.55
C ASP A 54 -9.61 15.66 19.98
N PHE A 55 -8.76 15.40 20.97
CA PHE A 55 -8.71 14.13 21.67
C PHE A 55 -10.02 14.01 22.45
N VAL A 56 -11.04 13.48 21.77
CA VAL A 56 -12.35 13.24 22.36
C VAL A 56 -12.20 12.28 23.52
N ASN A 57 -12.57 12.70 24.73
CA ASN A 57 -12.67 11.78 25.86
C ASN A 57 -13.78 10.77 25.61
N GLU A 58 -13.40 9.54 25.29
CA GLU A 58 -14.33 8.47 24.93
C GLU A 58 -15.31 8.15 26.05
N CYS A 59 -14.97 8.53 27.29
CA CYS A 59 -15.79 8.28 28.47
C CYS A 59 -16.65 9.48 28.91
N GLU A 60 -16.62 10.62 28.21
CA GLU A 60 -17.42 11.83 28.54
C GLU A 60 -18.45 12.20 27.46
N ASN A 61 -18.36 11.62 26.25
CA ASN A 61 -19.30 11.92 25.17
C ASN A 61 -20.52 10.98 25.15
N SER A 62 -21.43 11.18 26.11
CA SER A 62 -22.80 10.64 26.08
C SER A 62 -23.82 11.58 25.40
N HIS A 63 -23.42 12.79 24.98
CA HIS A 63 -24.31 13.68 24.21
C HIS A 63 -24.14 13.51 22.70
N VAL A 64 -24.95 12.62 22.13
CA VAL A 64 -25.35 12.71 20.71
C VAL A 64 -26.75 13.31 20.69
N GLY A 65 -26.88 14.43 19.99
CA GLY A 65 -28.18 15.06 19.73
C GLY A 65 -29.16 14.09 19.06
N ASP A 66 -30.41 14.22 19.47
CA ASP A 66 -31.63 13.79 18.79
C ASP A 66 -31.70 12.35 18.28
N LEU A 67 -31.43 11.39 19.16
CA LEU A 67 -32.23 10.17 19.25
C LEU A 67 -32.51 9.93 20.73
N GLN A 68 -33.74 10.18 21.16
CA GLN A 68 -34.21 9.97 22.53
C GLN A 68 -33.89 8.52 22.94
N ASN A 69 -32.89 8.36 23.82
CA ASN A 69 -32.64 7.11 24.50
C ASN A 69 -32.85 7.41 25.97
N ASP A 70 -33.86 6.77 26.56
CA ASP A 70 -34.12 6.80 27.99
C ASP A 70 -32.82 6.47 28.74
N ASN A 71 -32.22 7.51 29.33
CA ASN A 71 -31.01 7.42 30.15
C ASN A 71 -31.33 6.78 31.51
N GLN A 72 -31.95 5.59 31.51
CA GLN A 72 -31.82 4.71 32.65
C GLN A 72 -30.42 4.10 32.57
N GLU A 73 -29.53 4.58 33.42
CA GLU A 73 -28.18 4.04 33.59
C GLU A 73 -28.30 2.58 34.01
N LEU A 74 -28.27 1.68 33.03
CA LEU A 74 -28.39 0.24 33.26
C LEU A 74 -27.22 -0.22 34.13
N ASP A 75 -27.57 -0.96 35.20
CA ASP A 75 -26.63 -1.66 36.08
C ASP A 75 -25.61 -2.46 35.24
N TRP A 76 -24.38 -2.58 35.75
CA TRP A 76 -23.31 -3.32 35.07
C TRP A 76 -23.67 -4.78 34.82
N ARG A 77 -24.61 -5.34 35.61
CA ARG A 77 -25.17 -6.69 35.45
C ARG A 77 -26.15 -6.81 34.28
N GLN A 78 -26.55 -5.70 33.66
CA GLN A 78 -27.55 -5.65 32.61
C GLN A 78 -26.96 -5.22 31.25
N GLY A 79 -27.55 -5.77 30.18
CA GLY A 79 -27.16 -5.53 28.80
C GLY A 79 -25.99 -6.40 28.34
N ARG A 80 -25.44 -6.08 27.15
CA ARG A 80 -24.32 -6.81 26.54
C ARG A 80 -23.08 -5.93 26.48
N ARG A 81 -21.90 -6.52 26.58
CA ARG A 81 -20.59 -5.84 26.43
C ARG A 81 -19.69 -6.64 25.51
N VAL A 82 -18.82 -5.94 24.80
CA VAL A 82 -17.73 -6.57 24.03
C VAL A 82 -16.50 -6.59 24.92
N VAL A 83 -15.91 -7.77 25.10
CA VAL A 83 -14.80 -7.99 26.03
C VAL A 83 -13.72 -8.85 25.39
N GLU A 84 -12.45 -8.48 25.59
CA GLU A 84 -11.32 -9.35 25.33
C GLU A 84 -11.13 -10.32 26.51
N LEU A 85 -11.68 -11.54 26.41
CA LEU A 85 -11.75 -12.48 27.53
C LEU A 85 -10.39 -12.75 28.20
N GLY A 86 -9.33 -12.97 27.43
CA GLY A 86 -7.99 -13.20 27.98
C GLY A 86 -7.46 -11.97 28.75
N TYR A 87 -7.65 -10.78 28.18
CA TYR A 87 -7.22 -9.52 28.80
C TYR A 87 -8.03 -9.18 30.06
N LEU A 88 -9.32 -9.54 30.09
CA LEU A 88 -10.16 -9.43 31.27
C LEU A 88 -9.70 -10.40 32.37
N ALA A 89 -9.48 -11.67 32.02
CA ALA A 89 -9.05 -12.70 32.96
C ALA A 89 -7.70 -12.34 33.62
N ASP A 90 -6.74 -11.85 32.85
CA ASP A 90 -5.44 -11.40 33.36
C ASP A 90 -5.56 -10.27 34.39
N GLN A 91 -6.51 -9.35 34.19
CA GLN A 91 -6.72 -8.24 35.12
C GLN A 91 -7.49 -8.64 36.38
N LEU A 92 -8.37 -9.64 36.28
CA LEU A 92 -9.09 -10.19 37.43
C LEU A 92 -8.25 -11.18 38.25
N LYS A 93 -7.07 -11.57 37.75
CA LYS A 93 -6.19 -12.55 38.39
C LYS A 93 -5.90 -12.25 39.85
N GLN A 94 -5.59 -11.00 40.17
CA GLN A 94 -5.25 -10.61 41.54
C GLN A 94 -5.46 -9.11 41.79
N CYS A 95 -5.81 -8.78 43.03
CA CYS A 95 -5.88 -7.41 43.50
C CYS A 95 -4.51 -6.74 43.42
N LYS A 96 -4.47 -5.50 42.93
CA LYS A 96 -3.23 -4.71 42.84
C LYS A 96 -2.63 -4.36 44.20
N ASN A 97 -3.42 -4.41 45.27
CA ASN A 97 -2.98 -4.09 46.63
C ASN A 97 -2.58 -5.33 47.44
N CYS A 98 -3.48 -6.29 47.61
CA CYS A 98 -3.25 -7.46 48.48
C CYS A 98 -3.05 -8.79 47.74
N SER A 99 -2.98 -8.79 46.41
CA SER A 99 -2.82 -9.98 45.56
C SER A 99 -3.90 -11.07 45.70
N SER A 100 -5.00 -10.80 46.41
CA SER A 100 -6.12 -11.73 46.52
C SER A 100 -6.91 -11.80 45.20
N PRO A 101 -7.51 -12.94 44.83
CA PRO A 101 -8.31 -13.05 43.61
C PRO A 101 -9.43 -12.01 43.56
N LEU A 102 -9.69 -11.45 42.37
CA LEU A 102 -10.81 -10.54 42.15
C LEU A 102 -11.97 -11.30 41.53
N PHE A 103 -13.17 -11.02 42.02
CA PHE A 103 -14.37 -11.61 41.49
C PHE A 103 -15.21 -10.56 40.78
N LEU A 104 -15.62 -10.86 39.55
CA LEU A 104 -16.43 -9.93 38.74
C LEU A 104 -17.75 -9.57 39.44
N HIS A 105 -18.33 -10.46 40.25
CA HIS A 105 -19.57 -10.18 40.99
C HIS A 105 -19.46 -9.05 42.02
N ASN A 106 -18.24 -8.69 42.42
CA ASN A 106 -17.92 -7.54 43.28
C ASN A 106 -17.71 -6.22 42.50
N CYS A 107 -18.10 -6.17 41.23
CA CYS A 107 -18.13 -4.91 40.50
C CYS A 107 -19.18 -3.98 41.13
N ASP A 108 -18.78 -2.73 41.43
CA ASP A 108 -19.64 -1.73 42.05
C ASP A 108 -20.04 -0.60 41.08
N GLU A 109 -19.23 -0.36 40.05
CA GLU A 109 -19.48 0.66 39.02
C GLU A 109 -18.89 0.22 37.68
N GLU A 110 -19.53 0.66 36.60
CA GLU A 110 -19.01 0.56 35.24
C GLU A 110 -18.96 1.94 34.60
N LYS A 111 -17.79 2.34 34.09
CA LYS A 111 -17.64 3.51 33.23
C LYS A 111 -17.55 3.08 31.77
N LYS A 112 -18.59 3.37 30.99
CA LYS A 112 -18.68 3.04 29.55
C LYS A 112 -17.94 4.10 28.72
N CYS A 113 -17.19 3.67 27.72
CA CYS A 113 -16.40 4.52 26.84
C CYS A 113 -16.55 4.04 25.39
N GLY A 114 -17.75 4.18 24.83
CA GLY A 114 -18.16 3.48 23.61
C GLY A 114 -18.31 1.98 23.86
N LEU A 115 -17.71 1.14 23.02
CA LEU A 115 -17.73 -0.32 23.20
C LEU A 115 -16.76 -0.82 24.27
N GLY A 116 -15.81 0.02 24.70
CA GLY A 116 -14.90 -0.25 25.82
C GLY A 116 -15.53 0.14 27.16
N SER A 117 -15.12 -0.50 28.25
CA SER A 117 -15.63 -0.19 29.59
C SER A 117 -14.56 -0.40 30.66
N ILE A 118 -14.64 0.41 31.72
CA ILE A 118 -13.85 0.26 32.95
C ILE A 118 -14.80 -0.28 34.02
N LEU A 119 -14.57 -1.51 34.45
CA LEU A 119 -15.27 -2.14 35.55
C LEU A 119 -14.47 -1.90 36.82
N TYR A 120 -15.10 -1.36 37.85
CA TYR A 120 -14.44 -1.16 39.13
C TYR A 120 -14.82 -2.28 40.08
N VAL A 121 -13.85 -3.12 40.42
CA VAL A 121 -14.05 -4.33 41.23
C VAL A 121 -13.44 -4.16 42.61
N VAL A 122 -14.28 -4.22 43.64
CA VAL A 122 -13.86 -4.13 45.03
C VAL A 122 -13.30 -5.47 45.50
N CYS A 123 -12.11 -5.44 46.10
CA CYS A 123 -11.49 -6.64 46.66
C CYS A 123 -12.24 -7.12 47.92
N GLN A 124 -12.35 -8.44 48.11
CA GLN A 124 -12.96 -9.00 49.32
C GLN A 124 -12.07 -8.83 50.56
N ASN A 125 -10.76 -8.78 50.36
CA ASN A 125 -9.77 -8.87 51.44
C ASN A 125 -9.15 -7.49 51.78
N CYS A 126 -9.47 -6.44 51.03
CA CYS A 126 -9.03 -5.08 51.32
C CYS A 126 -9.97 -4.05 50.67
N PRO A 127 -10.00 -2.79 51.14
CA PRO A 127 -10.88 -1.76 50.58
C PRO A 127 -10.41 -1.25 49.19
N TYR A 128 -9.42 -1.89 48.57
CA TYR A 128 -8.88 -1.42 47.30
C TYR A 128 -9.85 -1.70 46.15
N ARG A 129 -10.11 -0.65 45.37
CA ARG A 129 -10.97 -0.64 44.20
C ARG A 129 -10.13 -0.80 42.94
N ASN A 130 -10.27 -1.93 42.26
CA ASN A 130 -9.44 -2.27 41.11
C ASN A 130 -10.12 -1.82 39.82
N PRO A 131 -9.50 -0.93 39.02
CA PRO A 131 -9.98 -0.65 37.68
C PRO A 131 -9.59 -1.79 36.75
N ILE A 132 -10.60 -2.43 36.18
CA ILE A 132 -10.53 -3.57 35.26
C ILE A 132 -11.03 -3.12 33.89
N PHE A 133 -10.15 -3.14 32.89
CA PHE A 133 -10.45 -2.69 31.54
C PHE A 133 -10.98 -3.84 30.68
N THR A 134 -12.09 -3.67 29.95
CA THR A 134 -12.66 -4.76 29.13
C THR A 134 -11.86 -5.11 27.86
N GLY A 135 -10.82 -4.36 27.54
CA GLY A 135 -10.02 -4.50 26.33
C GLY A 135 -8.78 -3.61 26.30
N LYS A 136 -7.97 -3.78 25.25
CA LYS A 136 -6.72 -3.04 25.09
C LYS A 136 -6.97 -1.58 24.69
N ARG A 137 -5.94 -0.76 24.94
CA ARG A 137 -5.94 0.66 24.62
C ARG A 137 -4.62 1.08 23.99
N HIS A 138 -4.68 1.91 22.96
CA HIS A 138 -3.53 2.50 22.27
C HIS A 138 -3.52 4.01 22.43
N ARG A 139 -2.41 4.63 22.00
CA ARG A 139 -2.28 6.09 21.90
C ARG A 139 -2.22 6.44 20.41
N PRO A 140 -3.18 7.21 19.88
CA PRO A 140 -3.19 7.63 18.48
C PRO A 140 -2.04 8.57 18.12
N THR A 141 -1.41 9.19 19.11
CA THR A 141 -0.29 10.12 18.93
C THR A 141 1.02 9.39 18.67
N GLU A 142 1.81 9.91 17.72
CA GLU A 142 3.20 9.46 17.50
C GLU A 142 4.04 9.57 18.78
N ASN A 143 3.73 10.57 19.62
CA ASN A 143 4.37 10.74 20.91
C ASN A 143 3.75 9.82 21.97
N LYS A 144 4.29 8.60 22.11
CA LYS A 144 3.83 7.56 23.05
C LYS A 144 3.78 7.98 24.52
N LYS A 145 4.41 9.10 24.90
CA LYS A 145 4.45 9.62 26.27
C LYS A 145 3.36 10.67 26.59
N LYS A 146 2.68 11.22 25.57
CA LYS A 146 1.66 12.28 25.73
C LYS A 146 0.39 11.95 24.92
N GLY A 147 -0.77 12.34 25.44
CA GLY A 147 -2.08 12.13 24.78
C GLY A 147 -3.00 11.20 25.56
N MET A 148 -4.27 11.14 25.16
CA MET A 148 -5.25 10.25 25.80
C MET A 148 -5.14 8.83 25.24
N GLN A 149 -5.37 7.82 26.09
CA GLN A 149 -5.51 6.45 25.63
C GLN A 149 -6.89 6.22 25.05
N VAL A 150 -6.97 5.44 23.98
CA VAL A 150 -8.18 5.15 23.23
C VAL A 150 -8.39 3.64 23.19
N TRP A 151 -9.63 3.21 23.30
CA TRP A 151 -10.05 1.82 23.22
C TRP A 151 -9.86 1.25 21.81
N ASP A 152 -9.07 0.16 21.71
CA ASP A 152 -8.79 -0.52 20.44
C ASP A 152 -10.07 -0.99 19.76
N ILE A 153 -11.09 -1.38 20.53
CA ILE A 153 -12.38 -1.84 20.01
C ILE A 153 -13.14 -0.74 19.26
N ASN A 154 -13.04 0.52 19.70
CA ASN A 154 -13.69 1.64 19.01
C ASN A 154 -12.99 1.93 17.67
N THR A 155 -11.66 1.87 17.63
CA THR A 155 -10.88 2.00 16.39
C THR A 155 -11.15 0.83 15.44
N LYS A 156 -11.26 -0.40 15.94
CA LYS A 156 -11.62 -1.57 15.15
C LYS A 156 -13.04 -1.51 14.62
N LEU A 157 -13.99 -0.99 15.39
CA LEU A 157 -15.34 -0.73 14.91
C LEU A 157 -15.33 0.24 13.72
N SER A 158 -14.52 1.30 13.81
CA SER A 158 -14.35 2.23 12.69
C SER A 158 -13.79 1.57 11.45
N LEU A 159 -12.77 0.71 11.62
CA LEU A 159 -12.24 -0.06 10.50
C LEU A 159 -13.30 -0.97 9.89
N ALA A 160 -14.06 -1.69 10.72
CA ALA A 160 -15.08 -2.63 10.29
C ALA A 160 -16.19 -1.95 9.49
N TYR A 161 -16.68 -0.78 9.92
CA TYR A 161 -17.75 -0.12 9.18
C TYR A 161 -17.24 0.51 7.87
N VAL A 162 -16.00 1.00 7.83
CA VAL A 162 -15.40 1.52 6.59
C VAL A 162 -15.24 0.39 5.58
N ASP A 163 -14.76 -0.77 6.02
CA ASP A 163 -14.63 -1.97 5.19
C ASP A 163 -15.99 -2.48 4.69
N ALA A 164 -17.02 -2.42 5.54
CA ALA A 164 -18.39 -2.77 5.20
C ALA A 164 -19.13 -1.70 4.35
N GLY A 165 -18.53 -0.54 4.09
CA GLY A 165 -19.16 0.56 3.36
C GLY A 165 -20.33 1.21 4.12
N MET A 166 -20.35 1.13 5.45
CA MET A 166 -21.38 1.69 6.31
C MET A 166 -21.03 3.11 6.77
N GLY A 167 -22.04 3.94 7.01
CA GLY A 167 -21.87 5.25 7.64
C GLY A 167 -22.03 5.20 9.17
N PRO A 168 -21.55 6.21 9.93
CA PRO A 168 -21.63 6.23 11.40
C PRO A 168 -23.04 6.00 11.97
N VAL A 169 -24.07 6.56 11.33
CA VAL A 169 -25.47 6.38 11.76
C VAL A 169 -25.93 4.93 11.60
N GLN A 170 -25.61 4.31 10.46
CA GLN A 170 -25.93 2.90 10.21
C GLN A 170 -25.22 1.99 11.22
N THR A 171 -23.96 2.30 11.55
CA THR A 171 -23.19 1.58 12.56
C THR A 171 -23.79 1.69 13.96
N VAL A 172 -24.20 2.90 14.36
CA VAL A 172 -24.87 3.09 15.65
C VAL A 172 -26.19 2.32 15.71
N ASN A 173 -27.02 2.39 14.67
CA ASN A 173 -28.28 1.63 14.61
C ASN A 173 -28.05 0.12 14.69
N PHE A 174 -27.00 -0.38 14.01
CA PHE A 174 -26.61 -1.80 14.07
C PHE A 174 -26.21 -2.23 15.49
N ILE A 175 -25.38 -1.43 16.19
CA ILE A 175 -24.93 -1.71 17.56
C ILE A 175 -26.11 -1.65 18.53
N THR A 176 -26.98 -0.65 18.38
CA THR A 176 -28.20 -0.51 19.19
C THR A 176 -29.11 -1.73 19.01
N ALA A 177 -29.31 -2.21 17.78
CA ALA A 177 -30.10 -3.42 17.51
C ALA A 177 -29.53 -4.68 18.17
N LEU A 178 -28.21 -4.72 18.41
CA LEU A 178 -27.54 -5.80 19.13
C LEU A 178 -27.61 -5.66 20.66
N ASN A 179 -28.20 -4.59 21.18
CA ASN A 179 -28.22 -4.21 22.61
C ASN A 179 -26.81 -4.01 23.19
N LEU A 180 -25.90 -3.44 22.40
CA LEU A 180 -24.55 -3.05 22.81
C LEU A 180 -24.49 -1.56 23.19
N PRO A 181 -23.51 -1.12 24.00
CA PRO A 181 -23.34 0.29 24.33
C PRO A 181 -23.12 1.11 23.06
N THR A 182 -23.79 2.25 22.97
CA THR A 182 -23.66 3.14 21.82
C THR A 182 -22.30 3.84 21.84
N VAL A 183 -21.75 4.05 20.65
CA VAL A 183 -20.53 4.86 20.46
C VAL A 183 -20.96 6.19 19.87
N SER A 184 -20.47 7.30 20.44
CA SER A 184 -20.81 8.61 19.91
C SER A 184 -20.31 8.77 18.47
N ILE A 185 -21.08 9.47 17.65
CA ILE A 185 -20.72 9.73 16.24
C ILE A 185 -19.42 10.52 16.17
N THR A 186 -19.16 11.41 17.14
CA THR A 186 -17.90 12.19 17.22
C THR A 186 -16.71 11.27 17.50
N THR A 187 -16.83 10.31 18.42
CA THR A 187 -15.82 9.27 18.65
C THR A 187 -15.58 8.46 17.39
N LEU A 188 -16.64 7.96 16.73
CA LEU A 188 -16.51 7.17 15.49
C LEU A 188 -15.79 7.95 14.38
N LYS A 189 -16.18 9.19 14.12
CA LYS A 189 -15.51 10.06 13.12
C LYS A 189 -14.05 10.33 13.49
N SER A 190 -13.76 10.54 14.78
CA SER A 190 -12.38 10.72 15.24
C SER A 190 -11.55 9.47 14.98
N ARG A 191 -12.11 8.28 15.26
CA ARG A 191 -11.46 6.98 14.97
C ARG A 191 -11.34 6.73 13.46
N GLU A 192 -12.32 7.13 12.66
CA GLU A 192 -12.28 7.05 11.19
C GLU A 192 -11.10 7.82 10.60
N ARG A 193 -10.84 9.03 11.10
CA ARG A 193 -9.70 9.84 10.65
C ARG A 193 -8.36 9.22 11.06
N GLU A 194 -8.30 8.59 12.23
CA GLU A 194 -7.12 7.87 12.67
C GLU A 194 -6.80 6.70 11.73
N ILE A 195 -7.76 5.81 11.50
CA ILE A 195 -7.56 4.66 10.62
C ILE A 195 -7.33 5.08 9.17
N GLY A 196 -7.90 6.20 8.73
CA GLY A 196 -7.77 6.71 7.37
C GLY A 196 -6.31 6.94 6.97
N LYS A 197 -5.48 7.43 7.89
CA LYS A 197 -4.03 7.60 7.66
C LYS A 197 -3.33 6.27 7.45
N THR A 198 -3.59 5.31 8.34
CA THR A 198 -3.00 3.96 8.25
C THR A 198 -3.46 3.22 6.99
N LEU A 199 -4.73 3.35 6.62
CA LEU A 199 -5.28 2.78 5.39
C LEU A 199 -4.63 3.38 4.14
N GLU A 200 -4.39 4.68 4.11
CA GLU A 200 -3.69 5.34 3.02
C GLU A 200 -2.25 4.83 2.88
N GLU A 201 -1.52 4.72 3.99
CA GLU A 201 -0.17 4.16 4.01
C GLU A 201 -0.13 2.72 3.52
N TYR A 202 -1.07 1.89 4.00
CA TYR A 202 -1.18 0.50 3.56
C TYR A 202 -1.51 0.39 2.08
N ALA A 203 -2.42 1.22 1.57
CA ALA A 203 -2.75 1.29 0.15
C ALA A 203 -1.52 1.68 -0.70
N LYS A 204 -0.74 2.68 -0.26
CA LYS A 204 0.50 3.08 -0.93
C LYS A 204 1.52 1.94 -0.96
N TRP A 205 1.76 1.30 0.17
CA TRP A 205 2.67 0.17 0.28
C TRP A 205 2.25 -1.01 -0.62
N SER A 206 0.96 -1.33 -0.65
CA SER A 206 0.40 -2.41 -1.48
C SER A 206 0.60 -2.12 -2.97
N CYS A 207 0.29 -0.89 -3.41
CA CYS A 207 0.52 -0.45 -4.79
C CYS A 207 2.01 -0.44 -5.15
N GLN A 208 2.88 0.00 -4.24
CA GLN A 208 4.32 0.00 -4.45
C GLN A 208 4.87 -1.41 -4.61
N LYS A 209 4.45 -2.36 -3.76
CA LYS A 209 4.82 -3.77 -3.92
C LYS A 209 4.35 -4.37 -5.23
N ALA A 210 3.14 -4.03 -5.67
CA ALA A 210 2.63 -4.48 -6.96
C ALA A 210 3.48 -3.93 -8.11
N LEU A 211 3.85 -2.64 -8.06
CA LEU A 211 4.71 -2.00 -9.05
C LEU A 211 6.11 -2.63 -9.10
N GLU A 212 6.73 -2.90 -7.94
CA GLU A 212 8.04 -3.57 -7.88
C GLU A 212 8.01 -4.96 -8.52
N LYS A 213 6.92 -5.72 -8.29
CA LYS A 213 6.72 -7.01 -8.95
C LYS A 213 6.58 -6.85 -10.47
N GLU A 214 5.82 -5.86 -10.95
CA GLU A 214 5.69 -5.59 -12.39
C GLU A 214 7.02 -5.18 -13.02
N ILE A 215 7.83 -4.35 -12.35
CA ILE A 215 9.17 -3.97 -12.82
C ILE A 215 10.10 -5.19 -12.87
N ALA A 216 10.04 -6.09 -11.88
CA ALA A 216 10.88 -7.29 -11.87
C ALA A 216 10.55 -8.28 -13.00
N LEU A 217 9.29 -8.30 -13.44
CA LEU A 217 8.76 -9.22 -14.46
C LEU A 217 8.64 -8.59 -15.85
N SER A 218 9.08 -7.34 -15.99
CA SER A 218 9.16 -6.64 -17.26
C SER A 218 10.57 -6.12 -17.53
N LYS A 219 10.91 -5.98 -18.80
CA LYS A 219 12.15 -5.36 -19.24
C LYS A 219 11.86 -4.32 -20.30
N THR A 220 12.55 -3.20 -20.20
CA THR A 220 12.42 -2.08 -21.11
C THR A 220 13.76 -1.79 -21.74
N CYS A 221 13.79 -1.47 -23.02
CA CYS A 221 15.01 -1.09 -23.72
C CYS A 221 14.69 0.03 -24.71
N ASN A 222 15.61 0.97 -24.87
CA ASN A 222 15.56 1.97 -25.93
C ASN A 222 16.88 1.94 -26.73
N VAL A 223 16.78 2.31 -27.99
CA VAL A 223 17.90 2.43 -28.92
C VAL A 223 17.95 3.89 -29.34
N THR A 224 19.05 4.55 -29.00
CA THR A 224 19.28 5.97 -29.34
C THR A 224 20.35 6.05 -30.41
N GLY A 225 20.13 6.88 -31.43
CA GLY A 225 21.12 7.15 -32.47
C GLY A 225 22.22 8.06 -31.92
N GLU A 226 23.48 7.68 -32.08
CA GLU A 226 24.62 8.38 -31.50
C GLU A 226 24.75 9.82 -32.01
N THR A 227 24.69 10.02 -33.32
CA THR A 227 24.88 11.34 -33.95
C THR A 227 23.67 12.24 -33.77
N THR A 228 22.47 11.67 -33.69
CA THR A 228 21.23 12.45 -33.59
C THR A 228 20.80 12.68 -32.15
N GLY A 229 21.25 11.85 -31.21
CA GLY A 229 20.77 11.82 -29.83
C GLY A 229 19.28 11.45 -29.70
N LYS A 230 18.62 11.03 -30.80
CA LYS A 230 17.18 10.75 -30.82
C LYS A 230 16.92 9.26 -30.60
N CYS A 231 15.83 8.97 -29.87
CA CYS A 231 15.33 7.61 -29.72
C CYS A 231 14.86 7.10 -31.10
N VAL A 232 15.54 6.06 -31.60
CA VAL A 232 15.28 5.40 -32.88
C VAL A 232 14.29 4.26 -32.71
N ASN A 233 14.38 3.52 -31.60
CA ASN A 233 13.45 2.44 -31.28
C ASN A 233 13.31 2.29 -29.76
N PHE A 234 12.16 1.79 -29.30
CA PHE A 234 11.92 1.41 -27.91
C PHE A 234 11.14 0.09 -27.86
N GLY A 235 11.44 -0.75 -26.87
CA GLY A 235 10.86 -2.07 -26.70
C GLY A 235 10.50 -2.35 -25.25
N LEU A 236 9.49 -3.19 -25.08
CA LEU A 236 9.01 -3.69 -23.80
C LEU A 236 8.84 -5.21 -23.89
N LYS A 237 9.36 -5.95 -22.92
CA LYS A 237 9.14 -7.39 -22.75
C LYS A 237 8.42 -7.65 -21.43
N TYR A 238 7.40 -8.51 -21.49
CA TYR A 238 6.61 -8.96 -20.36
C TYR A 238 6.60 -10.49 -20.34
N GLY A 239 7.01 -11.07 -19.21
CA GLY A 239 6.97 -12.53 -19.01
C GLY A 239 5.79 -13.00 -18.17
N ASP A 240 5.01 -12.08 -17.62
CA ASP A 240 3.94 -12.38 -16.68
C ASP A 240 2.66 -11.59 -17.00
N CYS A 241 1.50 -12.18 -16.71
CA CYS A 241 0.21 -11.51 -16.74
C CYS A 241 -0.68 -12.03 -15.61
N ARG A 242 -1.06 -11.13 -14.70
CA ARG A 242 -1.92 -11.44 -13.54
C ARG A 242 -3.24 -12.11 -13.90
N LYS A 243 -3.79 -11.87 -15.10
CA LYS A 243 -5.02 -12.54 -15.55
C LYS A 243 -4.73 -13.97 -16.00
N CYS A 244 -3.71 -14.17 -16.83
CA CYS A 244 -3.24 -15.50 -17.22
C CYS A 244 -2.85 -16.38 -16.02
N ASP A 245 -2.34 -15.80 -14.93
CA ASP A 245 -1.99 -16.53 -13.71
C ASP A 245 -3.21 -17.04 -12.93
N ARG A 246 -4.38 -16.44 -13.11
CA ARG A 246 -5.59 -16.73 -12.33
C ARG A 246 -6.56 -17.69 -13.01
N VAL A 247 -6.47 -17.80 -14.32
CA VAL A 247 -7.31 -18.68 -15.13
C VAL A 247 -6.39 -19.68 -15.82
N ASP A 248 -6.69 -20.96 -15.65
CA ASP A 248 -5.92 -22.06 -16.27
C ASP A 248 -5.92 -21.98 -17.81
N GLU A 249 -6.86 -21.23 -18.39
CA GLU A 249 -6.97 -20.99 -19.81
C GLU A 249 -6.42 -19.61 -20.20
N LYS A 250 -5.35 -19.60 -20.99
CA LYS A 250 -4.84 -18.41 -21.69
C LYS A 250 -5.87 -17.96 -22.73
N GLY A 251 -6.96 -17.30 -22.33
CA GLY A 251 -8.00 -17.02 -23.31
C GLY A 251 -9.30 -16.35 -22.86
N ASP A 252 -9.39 -15.72 -21.68
CA ASP A 252 -10.62 -15.01 -21.25
C ASP A 252 -10.97 -13.75 -22.11
N GLY A 253 -10.31 -13.56 -23.26
CA GLY A 253 -10.47 -12.39 -24.13
C GLY A 253 -9.83 -11.10 -23.58
N HIS A 254 -9.01 -11.16 -22.53
CA HIS A 254 -8.30 -9.97 -22.06
C HIS A 254 -7.17 -9.51 -23.01
N ASP A 255 -6.83 -8.21 -22.90
CA ASP A 255 -5.63 -7.62 -23.50
C ASP A 255 -4.36 -8.19 -22.85
N CYS A 256 -3.96 -9.39 -23.27
CA CYS A 256 -2.74 -10.04 -22.81
C CYS A 256 -1.52 -9.42 -23.48
N ARG A 257 -0.58 -8.92 -22.68
CA ARG A 257 0.65 -8.28 -23.15
C ARG A 257 1.90 -9.15 -23.01
N ILE A 258 1.74 -10.42 -22.61
CA ILE A 258 2.85 -11.37 -22.54
C ILE A 258 3.43 -11.53 -23.95
N ASN A 259 4.72 -11.24 -24.08
CA ASN A 259 5.45 -11.33 -25.34
C ASN A 259 6.85 -11.93 -25.16
N HIS A 260 7.10 -12.52 -23.99
CA HIS A 260 8.32 -13.23 -23.63
C HIS A 260 7.99 -14.61 -23.12
N GLN A 261 8.76 -15.62 -23.54
CA GLN A 261 8.70 -16.97 -23.00
C GLN A 261 10.10 -17.38 -22.53
N GLY A 262 10.22 -17.84 -21.29
CA GLY A 262 11.49 -18.25 -20.69
C GLY A 262 11.93 -17.39 -19.51
N SER A 263 13.22 -17.43 -19.19
CA SER A 263 13.76 -16.76 -17.99
C SER A 263 13.70 -15.23 -18.10
N ALA A 264 13.49 -14.54 -16.98
CA ALA A 264 13.61 -13.08 -16.91
C ALA A 264 15.00 -12.57 -17.36
N LYS A 265 16.06 -13.39 -17.20
CA LYS A 265 17.42 -13.05 -17.64
C LYS A 265 17.56 -12.97 -19.17
N SER A 266 16.74 -13.70 -19.94
CA SER A 266 16.85 -13.70 -21.40
C SER A 266 16.08 -12.56 -22.06
N MET A 267 15.18 -11.89 -21.34
CA MET A 267 14.35 -10.79 -21.85
C MET A 267 15.18 -9.66 -22.47
N GLU A 268 16.31 -9.31 -21.85
CA GLU A 268 17.16 -8.22 -22.31
C GLU A 268 17.80 -8.55 -23.67
N SER A 269 18.44 -9.71 -23.76
CA SER A 269 19.06 -10.17 -25.00
C SER A 269 18.06 -10.36 -26.14
N GLU A 270 16.86 -10.85 -25.84
CA GLU A 270 15.81 -11.06 -26.83
C GLU A 270 15.24 -9.74 -27.33
N LEU A 271 15.03 -8.78 -26.42
CA LEU A 271 14.58 -7.44 -26.75
C LEU A 271 15.60 -6.70 -27.62
N ALA A 272 16.90 -6.79 -27.29
CA ALA A 272 17.96 -6.19 -28.10
C ALA A 272 17.97 -6.74 -29.54
N VAL A 273 17.87 -8.07 -29.70
CA VAL A 273 17.81 -8.70 -31.03
C VAL A 273 16.57 -8.26 -31.80
N GLN A 274 15.39 -8.25 -31.16
CA GLN A 274 14.15 -7.81 -31.79
C GLN A 274 14.27 -6.37 -32.31
N MET A 275 14.77 -5.46 -31.48
CA MET A 275 14.89 -4.05 -31.84
C MET A 275 15.84 -3.81 -33.02
N VAL A 276 16.98 -4.52 -33.07
CA VAL A 276 17.91 -4.40 -34.20
C VAL A 276 17.30 -4.96 -35.49
N LYS A 277 16.60 -6.10 -35.42
CA LYS A 277 15.86 -6.66 -36.56
C LYS A 277 14.80 -5.69 -37.08
N GLU A 278 14.10 -4.97 -36.20
CA GLU A 278 13.13 -3.94 -36.58
C GLU A 278 13.78 -2.74 -37.28
N ILE A 279 14.95 -2.30 -36.82
CA ILE A 279 15.71 -1.20 -37.46
C ILE A 279 16.21 -1.62 -38.85
N GLN A 280 16.69 -2.86 -39.00
CA GLN A 280 17.12 -3.37 -40.31
C GLN A 280 15.97 -3.43 -41.32
N LYS A 281 14.75 -3.77 -40.87
CA LYS A 281 13.55 -3.72 -41.73
C LYS A 281 13.25 -2.32 -42.26
N THR A 282 13.64 -1.26 -41.54
CA THR A 282 13.49 0.12 -42.04
C THR A 282 14.56 0.53 -43.07
N GLY A 283 15.45 -0.38 -43.45
CA GLY A 283 16.54 -0.13 -44.40
C GLY A 283 17.76 0.54 -43.79
N CYS A 284 17.88 0.51 -42.45
CA CYS A 284 19.02 1.06 -41.72
C CYS A 284 19.92 -0.08 -41.25
N GLU A 285 21.20 -0.02 -41.60
CA GLU A 285 22.18 -1.01 -41.15
C GLU A 285 22.81 -0.59 -39.82
N VAL A 286 22.90 -1.55 -38.90
CA VAL A 286 23.51 -1.35 -37.58
C VAL A 286 24.90 -2.00 -37.60
N SER A 287 25.95 -1.17 -37.65
CA SER A 287 27.34 -1.64 -37.67
C SER A 287 27.96 -1.76 -36.27
N SER A 288 27.51 -0.91 -35.34
CA SER A 288 28.10 -0.82 -34.00
C SER A 288 27.05 -0.53 -32.93
N ILE A 289 27.22 -1.21 -31.80
CA ILE A 289 26.33 -1.08 -30.64
C ILE A 289 27.18 -0.85 -29.39
N THR A 290 26.81 0.19 -28.63
CA THR A 290 27.39 0.47 -27.32
C THR A 290 26.44 -0.03 -26.24
N MET A 291 26.90 -0.96 -25.42
CA MET A 291 26.09 -1.60 -24.37
C MET A 291 26.97 -2.06 -23.21
N ASP A 292 26.33 -2.44 -22.10
CA ASP A 292 27.03 -3.05 -20.97
C ASP A 292 27.73 -4.36 -21.34
N ASP A 293 28.67 -4.80 -20.50
CA ASP A 293 29.51 -5.98 -20.73
C ASP A 293 28.77 -7.33 -20.60
N ASP A 294 27.48 -7.38 -20.91
CA ASP A 294 26.76 -8.64 -21.02
C ASP A 294 27.23 -9.42 -22.27
N SER A 295 27.78 -10.61 -22.02
CA SER A 295 28.30 -11.52 -23.04
C SER A 295 27.16 -12.26 -23.77
N THR A 296 26.01 -12.43 -23.11
CA THR A 296 24.89 -13.21 -23.66
C THR A 296 24.15 -12.45 -24.75
N THR A 297 23.95 -11.14 -24.57
CA THR A 297 23.31 -10.26 -25.55
C THR A 297 24.13 -10.13 -26.84
N ILE A 298 25.46 -9.92 -26.75
CA ILE A 298 26.31 -9.80 -27.95
C ILE A 298 26.44 -11.12 -28.71
N ALA A 299 26.52 -12.25 -28.01
CA ALA A 299 26.57 -13.57 -28.64
C ALA A 299 25.29 -13.84 -29.46
N ARG A 300 24.12 -13.51 -28.90
CA ARG A 300 22.83 -13.64 -29.61
C ARG A 300 22.73 -12.70 -30.81
N LEU A 301 23.15 -11.44 -30.68
CA LEU A 301 23.16 -10.49 -31.79
C LEU A 301 24.04 -10.95 -32.95
N ARG A 302 25.25 -11.44 -32.68
CA ARG A 302 26.15 -11.94 -33.71
C ARG A 302 25.62 -13.19 -34.41
N LYS A 303 24.93 -14.05 -33.66
CA LYS A 303 24.34 -15.28 -34.20
C LYS A 303 23.10 -15.02 -35.05
N GLU A 304 22.24 -14.10 -34.62
CA GLU A 304 20.90 -13.93 -35.21
C GLU A 304 20.73 -12.73 -36.14
N VAL A 305 21.66 -11.77 -36.12
CA VAL A 305 21.55 -10.51 -36.87
C VAL A 305 22.70 -10.37 -37.84
N ASN A 306 23.92 -10.15 -37.34
CA ASN A 306 25.12 -10.00 -38.17
C ASN A 306 26.37 -10.29 -37.31
N ALA A 307 27.23 -11.19 -37.79
CA ALA A 307 28.46 -11.60 -37.11
C ALA A 307 29.48 -10.45 -36.95
N GLU A 308 29.43 -9.45 -37.83
CA GLU A 308 30.37 -8.32 -37.86
C GLU A 308 29.99 -7.16 -36.92
N ILE A 309 28.89 -7.27 -36.17
CA ILE A 309 28.48 -6.21 -35.23
C ILE A 309 29.59 -5.97 -34.20
N MET A 310 30.09 -4.74 -34.21
CA MET A 310 31.07 -4.28 -33.23
C MET A 310 30.39 -3.87 -31.93
N LYS A 311 30.90 -4.39 -30.82
CA LYS A 311 30.47 -4.00 -29.47
C LYS A 311 31.46 -2.99 -28.90
N PHE A 312 30.95 -1.88 -28.39
CA PHE A 312 31.71 -0.97 -27.53
C PHE A 312 31.13 -1.03 -26.11
N SER A 313 32.00 -1.12 -25.10
CA SER A 313 31.58 -1.02 -23.70
C SER A 313 31.24 0.43 -23.37
N ASP A 314 30.19 0.65 -22.57
CA ASP A 314 29.85 1.99 -22.09
C ASP A 314 31.01 2.57 -21.25
N ARG A 315 31.39 3.83 -21.53
CA ARG A 315 32.40 4.59 -20.78
C ARG A 315 32.10 4.62 -19.27
N ASN A 316 30.82 4.73 -18.90
CA ASN A 316 30.42 4.73 -17.49
C ASN A 316 30.69 3.39 -16.83
N HIS A 317 30.43 2.30 -17.55
CA HIS A 317 30.68 0.94 -17.06
C HIS A 317 32.18 0.65 -16.95
N VAL A 318 32.98 1.09 -17.93
CA VAL A 318 34.45 1.02 -17.88
C VAL A 318 34.98 1.81 -16.69
N ARG A 319 34.48 3.03 -16.45
CA ARG A 319 34.91 3.87 -15.31
C ARG A 319 34.59 3.23 -13.97
N LYS A 320 33.41 2.62 -13.82
CA LYS A 320 33.03 1.86 -12.61
C LYS A 320 33.90 0.62 -12.38
N LYS A 321 34.34 -0.05 -13.44
CA LYS A 321 35.22 -1.24 -13.35
C LYS A 321 36.63 -0.83 -12.90
N VAL A 322 37.22 0.16 -13.57
CA VAL A 322 38.54 0.72 -13.22
C VAL A 322 38.56 1.23 -11.78
N SER A 323 37.50 1.92 -11.33
CA SER A 323 37.41 2.40 -9.94
C SER A 323 37.33 1.28 -8.90
N ARG A 324 36.83 0.09 -9.26
CA ARG A 324 36.74 -1.08 -8.37
C ARG A 324 38.05 -1.85 -8.29
N ASP A 325 38.81 -1.87 -9.37
CA ASP A 325 40.11 -2.56 -9.45
C ASP A 325 41.24 -1.76 -8.77
N LEU A 326 41.03 -0.45 -8.53
CA LEU A 326 41.97 0.45 -7.85
C LEU A 326 41.71 0.60 -6.34
N SER A 327 40.66 -0.03 -5.81
CA SER A 327 40.27 -0.02 -4.37
C SER A 327 40.57 -1.34 -3.71
#